data_AF-A0A8C5B0T1-F1
#
_entry.id   AF-A0A8C5B0T1-F1
#
_cell.length_a   1.000
_cell.length_b   1.000
_cell.length_c   1.000
_cell.angle_alpha   90.00
_cell.angle_beta   90.00
_cell.angle_gamma   90.00
#
_symmetry.space_group_name_H-M   'P 1'
#
loop_
_entity.id
_entity.type
_entity.pdbx_description
1 polymer ?
#
loop_
_entity_poly.entity_id
_entity_poly.type
_entity_poly.pdbx_seq_one_letter_code
_entity_poly.pdbx_strand_id
1 'polypeptide(L)'
;MTRMFSDLEDMLFYTITDGREKVPISYFTSALRKTGLHPSDPRLKCSMEKLENAEQDSVGGEVMMDRDLFHKCVEGNLLLLIQAFRKKFIIPEFDAFAKKINEIYKTVEKQRDGHVADYIPHLAKFSPDLWGVSLCTVDGQRHSVGDTKLPFCLQSCVKPLEYAIAVHEAGTEQVHRYVGMEPSGLKFNQLSLDEEDKPHNPMVNSGAILISSLIKPGSNKAEKFDYVMEFVKKMAGNTYVGFSNATFQSEKETGDRNFAIGYYMKEKKCFPEGADMIDALDFYFQLCSIEVTCESGSIMGATLANGGICPITGERVLSAEAVRNTLSLMYSCGMYDFSGQMAFHVGLPAKSGVSGAVLLVVPNVMGVMCWSPPLDRVGNSVRGIHFCQELVSYFNFHNYDNLRHFVKKQDPRRPSGDDRNKAVFNLMFAAYSGDVSALRRFALSSMDMDLKDYDCRTALHVAAAEGHLDVVKFLTETCEVNPFVKDRWANQPVDDALQFGHDSVVELLKEYQKVCSQNKLQPVKRLAALP
;
A
#
# COMPACT_ATOMS: atom_id res chain seq x y z
N MET A 1 -33.94 16.56 -5.63
CA MET A 1 -32.64 16.12 -5.08
C MET A 1 -32.83 15.34 -3.78
N THR A 2 -33.58 15.83 -2.81
CA THR A 2 -33.83 15.19 -1.49
C THR A 2 -34.40 13.77 -1.56
N ARG A 3 -35.31 13.48 -2.51
CA ARG A 3 -35.89 12.13 -2.67
C ARG A 3 -34.87 11.08 -3.17
N MET A 4 -33.97 11.47 -4.08
CA MET A 4 -32.90 10.59 -4.58
C MET A 4 -31.87 10.24 -3.51
N PHE A 5 -31.57 11.15 -2.57
CA PHE A 5 -30.64 10.89 -1.48
C PHE A 5 -31.25 9.93 -0.44
N SER A 6 -32.53 10.12 -0.10
CA SER A 6 -33.31 9.18 0.72
C SER A 6 -33.26 7.75 0.16
N ASP A 7 -33.43 7.60 -1.15
CA ASP A 7 -33.38 6.28 -1.81
C ASP A 7 -31.98 5.64 -1.75
N LEU A 8 -30.90 6.44 -1.76
CA LEU A 8 -29.50 5.96 -1.67
C LEU A 8 -29.13 5.51 -0.27
N GLU A 9 -29.57 6.23 0.75
CA GLU A 9 -29.36 5.88 2.15
C GLU A 9 -30.08 4.56 2.49
N ASP A 10 -31.31 4.40 2.00
CA ASP A 10 -32.08 3.17 2.12
C ASP A 10 -31.37 1.98 1.45
N MET A 11 -30.90 2.15 0.21
CA MET A 11 -30.14 1.13 -0.50
C MET A 11 -28.88 0.73 0.27
N LEU A 12 -28.16 1.70 0.83
CA LEU A 12 -26.97 1.44 1.63
C LEU A 12 -27.32 0.69 2.92
N PHE A 13 -28.38 1.08 3.61
CA PHE A 13 -28.88 0.38 4.80
C PHE A 13 -29.11 -1.10 4.50
N TYR A 14 -29.95 -1.42 3.50
CA TYR A 14 -30.26 -2.81 3.16
C TYR A 14 -29.05 -3.59 2.63
N THR A 15 -28.09 -2.91 2.00
CA THR A 15 -26.81 -3.51 1.59
C THR A 15 -25.97 -3.93 2.79
N ILE A 16 -25.96 -3.12 3.85
CA ILE A 16 -25.22 -3.42 5.06
C ILE A 16 -25.94 -4.48 5.89
N THR A 17 -27.26 -4.37 6.03
CA THR A 17 -28.08 -5.22 6.90
C THR A 17 -28.49 -6.56 6.28
N ASP A 18 -28.07 -6.84 5.04
CA ASP A 18 -28.51 -8.01 4.26
C ASP A 18 -30.04 -8.11 4.18
N GLY A 19 -30.72 -6.97 3.99
CA GLY A 19 -32.17 -6.89 3.87
C GLY A 19 -32.96 -6.92 5.19
N ARG A 20 -32.30 -6.85 6.35
CA ARG A 20 -32.98 -6.79 7.65
C ARG A 20 -33.48 -5.37 7.95
N GLU A 21 -34.67 -5.28 8.54
CA GLU A 21 -35.30 -4.01 8.94
C GLU A 21 -34.61 -3.31 10.11
N LYS A 22 -33.99 -4.09 11.01
CA LYS A 22 -33.23 -3.58 12.16
C LYS A 22 -31.99 -4.43 12.41
N VAL A 23 -30.88 -3.79 12.75
CA VAL A 23 -29.64 -4.47 13.16
C VAL A 23 -29.06 -3.82 14.41
N PRO A 24 -28.32 -4.56 15.25
CA PRO A 24 -27.57 -3.94 16.33
C PRO A 24 -26.55 -2.91 15.82
N ILE A 25 -26.28 -1.84 16.57
CA ILE A 25 -25.21 -0.88 16.24
C ILE A 25 -23.84 -1.58 16.17
N SER A 26 -23.63 -2.60 17.01
CA SER A 26 -22.42 -3.45 16.99
C SER A 26 -22.20 -4.13 15.63
N TYR A 27 -23.28 -4.52 14.95
CA TYR A 27 -23.24 -5.12 13.62
C TYR A 27 -22.76 -4.11 12.57
N PHE A 28 -23.29 -2.88 12.58
CA PHE A 28 -22.84 -1.81 11.70
C PHE A 28 -21.37 -1.46 11.93
N THR A 29 -20.96 -1.30 13.18
CA THR A 29 -19.56 -1.00 13.54
C THR A 29 -18.61 -2.13 13.12
N SER A 30 -19.03 -3.39 13.24
CA SER A 30 -18.28 -4.55 12.76
C SER A 30 -18.18 -4.58 11.23
N ALA A 31 -19.29 -4.32 10.53
CA ALA A 31 -19.31 -4.22 9.07
C ALA A 31 -18.41 -3.08 8.55
N LEU A 32 -18.43 -1.93 9.21
CA LEU A 32 -17.55 -0.80 8.93
C LEU A 32 -16.07 -1.18 9.10
N ARG A 33 -15.71 -1.84 10.22
CA ARG A 33 -14.33 -2.31 10.44
C ARG A 33 -13.85 -3.30 9.39
N LYS A 34 -14.73 -4.15 8.85
CA LYS A 34 -14.39 -5.08 7.74
C LYS A 34 -14.01 -4.35 6.44
N THR A 35 -14.48 -3.12 6.23
CA THR A 35 -14.04 -2.28 5.10
C THR A 35 -12.62 -1.73 5.29
N GLY A 36 -12.08 -1.82 6.51
CA GLY A 36 -10.80 -1.25 6.90
C GLY A 36 -10.89 0.16 7.48
N LEU A 37 -12.04 0.83 7.40
CA LEU A 37 -12.24 2.10 8.10
C LEU A 37 -12.31 1.87 9.60
N HIS A 38 -11.70 2.78 10.34
CA HIS A 38 -11.68 2.73 11.79
C HIS A 38 -12.68 3.75 12.36
N PRO A 39 -13.38 3.46 13.48
CA PRO A 39 -14.36 4.39 14.05
C PRO A 39 -13.78 5.78 14.40
N SER A 40 -12.50 5.84 14.79
CA SER A 40 -11.82 7.12 15.05
C SER A 40 -11.38 7.90 13.80
N ASP A 41 -11.82 7.52 12.60
CA ASP A 41 -11.57 8.29 11.38
C ASP A 41 -12.22 9.68 11.50
N PRO A 42 -11.47 10.79 11.37
CA PRO A 42 -12.02 12.14 11.46
C PRO A 42 -13.19 12.39 10.49
N ARG A 43 -13.18 11.75 9.32
CA ARG A 43 -14.27 11.84 8.32
C ARG A 43 -15.53 11.11 8.75
N LEU A 44 -15.47 10.27 9.78
CA LEU A 44 -16.62 9.54 10.34
C LEU A 44 -17.10 10.12 11.68
N LYS A 45 -16.42 11.14 12.22
CA LYS A 45 -16.65 11.68 13.57
C LYS A 45 -18.12 11.98 13.85
N CYS A 46 -18.79 12.75 12.98
CA CYS A 46 -20.20 13.11 13.16
C CYS A 46 -21.13 11.87 13.19
N SER A 47 -20.86 10.86 12.36
CA SER A 47 -21.63 9.61 12.37
C SER A 47 -21.43 8.83 13.66
N MET A 48 -20.20 8.73 14.14
CA MET A 48 -19.87 7.98 15.35
C MET A 48 -20.42 8.68 16.60
N GLU A 49 -20.32 10.01 16.71
CA GLU A 49 -20.92 10.77 17.82
C GLU A 49 -22.44 10.59 17.89
N LYS A 50 -23.14 10.58 16.75
CA LYS A 50 -24.58 10.31 16.70
C LYS A 50 -24.93 8.88 17.12
N LEU A 51 -24.10 7.89 16.77
CA LEU A 51 -24.28 6.50 17.21
C LEU A 51 -24.04 6.36 18.72
N GLU A 52 -22.98 6.97 19.25
CA GLU A 52 -22.67 6.96 20.69
C GLU A 52 -23.77 7.63 21.51
N ASN A 53 -24.32 8.76 21.04
CA ASN A 53 -25.45 9.43 21.70
C ASN A 53 -26.71 8.52 21.73
N ALA A 54 -27.00 7.82 20.63
CA ALA A 54 -28.13 6.89 20.57
C ALA A 54 -27.95 5.68 21.51
N GLU A 55 -26.70 5.22 21.72
CA GLU A 55 -26.37 4.20 22.72
C GLU A 55 -26.55 4.71 24.16
N GLN A 56 -26.16 5.96 24.45
CA GLN A 56 -26.29 6.57 25.78
C GLN A 56 -27.74 6.88 26.18
N ASP A 57 -28.57 7.30 25.23
CA ASP A 57 -29.99 7.59 25.46
C ASP A 57 -30.82 6.32 25.75
N SER A 58 -30.29 5.15 25.42
CA SER A 58 -30.98 3.86 25.59
C SER A 58 -30.65 3.24 26.95
N VAL A 59 -31.63 3.20 27.86
CA VAL A 59 -31.46 2.61 29.20
C VAL A 59 -31.38 1.07 29.10
N GLY A 60 -30.16 0.54 29.02
CA GLY A 60 -29.84 -0.83 29.43
C GLY A 60 -30.12 -1.96 28.43
N GLY A 61 -29.83 -1.78 27.14
CA GLY A 61 -29.87 -2.84 26.13
C GLY A 61 -29.03 -2.54 24.89
N GLU A 62 -28.75 -3.55 24.06
CA GLU A 62 -28.09 -3.36 22.76
C GLU A 62 -29.04 -2.57 21.83
N VAL A 63 -28.60 -1.39 21.37
CA VAL A 63 -29.43 -0.50 20.57
C VAL A 63 -29.59 -1.05 19.16
N MET A 64 -30.84 -1.15 18.73
CA MET A 64 -31.20 -1.57 17.40
C MET A 64 -31.29 -0.36 16.48
N MET A 65 -30.46 -0.34 15.46
CA MET A 65 -30.47 0.63 14.38
C MET A 65 -31.53 0.26 13.34
N ASP A 66 -32.52 1.13 13.18
CA ASP A 66 -33.46 1.12 12.07
C ASP A 66 -33.06 2.17 11.02
N ARG A 67 -33.84 2.26 9.94
CA ARG A 67 -33.59 3.17 8.81
C ARG A 67 -33.52 4.64 9.24
N ASP A 68 -34.43 5.06 10.11
CA ASP A 68 -34.50 6.45 10.55
C ASP A 68 -33.27 6.84 11.38
N LEU A 69 -32.82 5.94 12.27
CA LEU A 69 -31.57 6.15 13.00
C LEU A 69 -30.37 6.14 12.05
N PHE A 70 -30.33 5.21 11.09
CA PHE A 70 -29.26 5.13 10.10
C PHE A 70 -29.13 6.41 9.28
N HIS A 71 -30.23 6.95 8.73
CA HIS A 71 -30.24 8.20 7.96
C HIS A 71 -29.65 9.36 8.76
N LYS A 72 -30.09 9.51 10.01
CA LYS A 72 -29.54 10.53 10.91
C LYS A 72 -28.03 10.37 11.11
N CYS A 73 -27.54 9.14 11.23
CA CYS A 73 -26.13 8.86 11.44
C CYS A 73 -25.27 9.08 10.18
N VAL A 74 -25.76 8.80 8.96
CA VAL A 74 -24.92 8.80 7.75
C VAL A 74 -24.95 10.09 6.92
N GLU A 75 -25.87 11.01 7.18
CA GLU A 75 -26.10 12.24 6.39
C GLU A 75 -24.81 13.01 6.01
N GLY A 76 -23.86 13.16 6.94
CA GLY A 76 -22.61 13.91 6.70
C GLY A 76 -21.53 13.15 5.93
N ASN A 77 -21.60 11.82 5.90
CA ASN A 77 -20.49 10.94 5.53
C ASN A 77 -20.89 9.88 4.48
N LEU A 78 -22.08 10.03 3.90
CA LEU A 78 -22.72 9.05 3.01
C LEU A 78 -21.83 8.63 1.84
N LEU A 79 -21.15 9.57 1.18
CA LEU A 79 -20.29 9.27 0.03
C LEU A 79 -19.13 8.35 0.39
N LEU A 80 -18.48 8.57 1.53
CA LEU A 80 -17.38 7.72 2.01
C LEU A 80 -17.89 6.31 2.33
N LEU A 81 -19.04 6.20 3.01
CA LEU A 81 -19.66 4.92 3.32
C LEU A 81 -20.10 4.16 2.06
N ILE A 82 -20.66 4.86 1.06
CA ILE A 82 -21.00 4.27 -0.24
C ILE A 82 -19.73 3.71 -0.90
N GLN A 83 -18.61 4.44 -0.90
CA GLN A 83 -17.35 3.94 -1.45
C GLN A 83 -16.86 2.69 -0.69
N ALA A 84 -16.92 2.72 0.64
CA ALA A 84 -16.52 1.61 1.50
C ALA A 84 -17.32 0.33 1.22
N PHE A 85 -18.65 0.42 1.28
CA PHE A 85 -19.53 -0.76 1.16
C PHE A 85 -19.71 -1.24 -0.29
N ARG A 86 -19.49 -0.38 -1.29
CA ARG A 86 -19.42 -0.81 -2.71
C ARG A 86 -18.08 -1.41 -3.11
N LYS A 87 -17.18 -1.63 -2.15
CA LYS A 87 -15.81 -2.12 -2.36
C LYS A 87 -15.05 -1.28 -3.41
N LYS A 88 -15.20 0.04 -3.35
CA LYS A 88 -14.57 1.01 -4.27
C LYS A 88 -13.25 1.57 -3.75
N PHE A 89 -12.85 1.23 -2.53
CA PHE A 89 -11.51 1.52 -2.04
C PHE A 89 -10.44 0.76 -2.83
N ILE A 90 -9.24 1.31 -2.78
CA ILE A 90 -8.03 0.84 -3.44
C ILE A 90 -7.70 -0.60 -3.07
N ILE A 91 -8.10 -1.07 -1.88
CA ILE A 91 -8.09 -2.48 -1.51
C ILE A 91 -9.55 -2.90 -1.20
N PRO A 92 -10.27 -3.49 -2.18
CA PRO A 92 -11.66 -3.91 -2.05
C PRO A 92 -11.91 -4.93 -0.92
N GLU A 93 -11.00 -5.89 -0.74
CA GLU A 93 -11.14 -7.01 0.20
C GLU A 93 -10.15 -6.90 1.37
N PHE A 94 -10.28 -5.81 2.11
CA PHE A 94 -9.32 -5.41 3.13
C PHE A 94 -9.14 -6.42 4.27
N ASP A 95 -10.21 -7.10 4.72
CA ASP A 95 -10.10 -8.14 5.76
C ASP A 95 -9.19 -9.31 5.34
N ALA A 96 -9.29 -9.75 4.07
CA ALA A 96 -8.43 -10.80 3.54
C ALA A 96 -6.97 -10.32 3.41
N PHE A 97 -6.79 -9.09 2.94
CA PHE A 97 -5.47 -8.44 2.88
C PHE A 97 -4.84 -8.30 4.28
N ALA A 98 -5.58 -7.83 5.28
CA ALA A 98 -5.14 -7.67 6.65
C ALA A 98 -4.73 -9.01 7.29
N LYS A 99 -5.47 -10.09 7.03
CA LYS A 99 -5.10 -11.45 7.43
C LYS A 99 -3.75 -11.86 6.85
N LYS A 100 -3.49 -11.55 5.57
CA LYS A 100 -2.20 -11.83 4.95
C LYS A 100 -1.06 -11.02 5.56
N ILE A 101 -1.29 -9.76 5.90
CA ILE A 101 -0.32 -8.93 6.63
C ILE A 101 0.02 -9.54 7.99
N ASN A 102 -0.97 -10.09 8.71
CA ASN A 102 -0.72 -10.81 9.97
C ASN A 102 0.19 -12.03 9.78
N GLU A 103 0.04 -12.78 8.68
CA GLU A 103 0.90 -13.93 8.37
C GLU A 103 2.35 -13.51 8.09
N ILE A 104 2.53 -12.43 7.32
CA ILE A 104 3.86 -11.87 7.03
C ILE A 104 4.49 -11.38 8.35
N TYR A 105 3.75 -10.63 9.16
CA TYR A 105 4.19 -10.17 10.48
C TYR A 105 4.71 -11.34 11.33
N LYS A 106 3.92 -12.42 11.46
CA LYS A 106 4.30 -13.61 12.26
C LYS A 106 5.51 -14.37 11.72
N THR A 107 5.73 -14.31 10.40
CA THR A 107 6.90 -14.94 9.77
C THR A 107 8.16 -14.17 10.14
N VAL A 108 8.10 -12.84 10.04
CA VAL A 108 9.21 -11.93 10.33
C VAL A 108 9.47 -11.78 11.83
N GLU A 109 8.43 -11.91 12.66
CA GLU A 109 8.53 -11.87 14.12
C GLU A 109 9.53 -12.89 14.67
N LYS A 110 9.83 -13.98 13.94
CA LYS A 110 10.81 -14.99 14.35
C LYS A 110 12.27 -14.55 14.19
N GLN A 111 12.54 -13.48 13.44
CA GLN A 111 13.88 -12.97 13.24
C GLN A 111 14.44 -12.38 14.55
N ARG A 112 15.68 -12.76 14.88
CA ARG A 112 16.38 -12.36 16.11
C ARG A 112 17.74 -11.71 15.82
N ASP A 113 18.10 -11.55 14.56
CA ASP A 113 19.35 -10.90 14.15
C ASP A 113 19.32 -9.38 14.40
N GLY A 114 20.52 -8.80 14.43
CA GLY A 114 20.73 -7.36 14.60
C GLY A 114 21.04 -6.94 16.03
N HIS A 115 21.36 -5.66 16.21
CA HIS A 115 21.71 -5.07 17.50
C HIS A 115 20.98 -3.74 17.70
N VAL A 116 20.54 -3.46 18.92
CA VAL A 116 19.92 -2.18 19.27
C VAL A 116 20.98 -1.07 19.20
N ALA A 117 20.61 0.10 18.68
CA ALA A 117 21.49 1.27 18.67
C ALA A 117 21.81 1.71 20.11
N ASP A 118 23.08 1.59 20.51
CA ASP A 118 23.56 1.86 21.86
C ASP A 118 24.37 3.16 21.99
N TYR A 119 24.85 3.71 20.86
CA TYR A 119 25.61 4.96 20.82
C TYR A 119 24.78 6.20 21.21
N ILE A 120 23.44 6.11 21.14
CA ILE A 120 22.51 7.08 21.75
C ILE A 120 21.88 6.39 22.97
N PRO A 121 22.26 6.76 24.21
CA PRO A 121 21.78 6.10 25.44
C PRO A 121 20.26 5.96 25.55
N HIS A 122 19.50 6.88 24.96
CA HIS A 122 18.03 6.82 24.96
C HIS A 122 17.47 5.72 24.07
N LEU A 123 18.12 5.40 22.95
CA LEU A 123 17.69 4.33 22.05
C LEU A 123 18.00 2.94 22.62
N ALA A 124 19.07 2.83 23.41
CA ALA A 124 19.47 1.60 24.10
C ALA A 124 18.42 1.07 25.10
N LYS A 125 17.47 1.92 25.52
CA LYS A 125 16.40 1.56 26.46
C LYS A 125 15.33 0.67 25.85
N PHE A 126 15.20 0.63 24.53
CA PHE A 126 14.19 -0.17 23.86
C PHE A 126 14.56 -1.66 23.85
N SER A 127 13.58 -2.52 24.15
CA SER A 127 13.78 -3.96 24.10
C SER A 127 13.99 -4.43 22.65
N PRO A 128 14.94 -5.34 22.38
CA PRO A 128 15.12 -5.96 21.06
C PRO A 128 13.93 -6.82 20.61
N ASP A 129 13.03 -7.18 21.53
CA ASP A 129 11.85 -7.98 21.22
C ASP A 129 10.73 -7.17 20.58
N LEU A 130 10.77 -5.82 20.68
CA LEU A 130 9.72 -4.95 20.16
C LEU A 130 9.59 -5.07 18.63
N TRP A 131 8.35 -5.25 18.18
CA TRP A 131 8.01 -5.35 16.77
C TRP A 131 6.61 -4.82 16.49
N GLY A 132 6.52 -3.74 15.71
CA GLY A 132 5.25 -3.14 15.30
C GLY A 132 5.19 -2.93 13.79
N VAL A 133 4.02 -3.21 13.20
CA VAL A 133 3.70 -2.88 11.80
C VAL A 133 2.34 -2.22 11.75
N SER A 134 2.26 -1.05 11.15
CA SER A 134 1.00 -0.39 10.84
C SER A 134 0.94 0.03 9.38
N LEU A 135 -0.24 -0.05 8.79
CA LEU A 135 -0.52 0.39 7.42
C LEU A 135 -1.75 1.30 7.37
N CYS A 136 -1.72 2.23 6.42
CA CYS A 136 -2.82 3.12 6.09
C CYS A 136 -2.92 3.23 4.55
N THR A 137 -4.07 2.92 3.96
CA THR A 137 -4.30 3.10 2.53
C THR A 137 -4.60 4.55 2.18
N VAL A 138 -4.51 4.91 0.89
CA VAL A 138 -4.86 6.25 0.41
C VAL A 138 -6.34 6.62 0.63
N ASP A 139 -7.21 5.62 0.83
CA ASP A 139 -8.62 5.81 1.17
C ASP A 139 -8.89 5.88 2.68
N GLY A 140 -7.85 5.69 3.51
CA GLY A 140 -7.95 5.70 4.98
C GLY A 140 -8.30 4.35 5.61
N GLN A 141 -8.17 3.24 4.88
CA GLN A 141 -8.27 1.90 5.47
C GLN A 141 -7.01 1.64 6.31
N ARG A 142 -7.15 1.13 7.54
CA ARG A 142 -6.04 0.98 8.49
C ARG A 142 -5.99 -0.41 9.11
N HIS A 143 -4.79 -0.94 9.28
CA HIS A 143 -4.54 -2.19 10.00
C HIS A 143 -3.20 -2.13 10.73
N SER A 144 -3.15 -2.72 11.93
CA SER A 144 -1.98 -2.64 12.82
C SER A 144 -1.77 -3.97 13.54
N VAL A 145 -0.51 -4.40 13.69
CA VAL A 145 -0.12 -5.67 14.32
C VAL A 145 1.15 -5.47 15.15
N GLY A 146 1.18 -6.02 16.36
CA GLY A 146 2.32 -5.93 17.28
C GLY A 146 2.34 -4.64 18.10
N ASP A 147 3.53 -4.16 18.43
CA ASP A 147 3.79 -3.03 19.33
C ASP A 147 3.58 -1.65 18.64
N THR A 148 2.41 -1.43 18.04
CA THR A 148 2.19 -0.29 17.13
C THR A 148 1.92 1.04 17.81
N LYS A 149 1.57 1.02 19.11
CA LYS A 149 1.16 2.21 19.88
C LYS A 149 2.27 2.78 20.76
N LEU A 150 3.41 2.11 20.83
CA LEU A 150 4.56 2.62 21.57
C LEU A 150 5.18 3.79 20.80
N PRO A 151 5.43 4.93 21.45
CA PRO A 151 6.11 6.06 20.84
C PRO A 151 7.61 5.79 20.70
N PHE A 152 8.17 6.22 19.57
CA PHE A 152 9.60 6.18 19.29
C PHE A 152 10.02 7.39 18.45
N CYS A 153 11.29 7.78 18.52
CA CYS A 153 11.82 8.89 17.73
C CYS A 153 11.89 8.52 16.23
N LEU A 154 11.45 9.42 15.36
CA LEU A 154 11.53 9.25 13.90
C LEU A 154 12.96 9.09 13.41
N GLN A 155 13.91 9.77 14.05
CA GLN A 155 15.31 9.76 13.63
C GLN A 155 15.40 10.18 12.15
N SER A 156 16.27 9.51 11.37
CA SER A 156 16.42 9.79 9.94
C SER A 156 15.15 9.60 9.08
N CYS A 157 14.07 9.02 9.61
CA CYS A 157 12.78 8.99 8.92
C CYS A 157 12.12 10.37 8.79
N VAL A 158 12.60 11.40 9.49
CA VAL A 158 12.09 12.79 9.36
C VAL A 158 12.60 13.48 8.09
N LYS A 159 13.78 13.11 7.59
CA LYS A 159 14.46 13.80 6.47
C LYS A 159 13.62 13.90 5.19
N PRO A 160 12.89 12.85 4.75
CA PRO A 160 11.98 12.98 3.61
C PRO A 160 10.86 13.99 3.87
N LEU A 161 10.33 14.05 5.09
CA LEU A 161 9.25 14.98 5.46
C LEU A 161 9.77 16.41 5.45
N GLU A 162 10.95 16.62 6.03
CA GLU A 162 11.64 17.90 6.06
C GLU A 162 11.92 18.43 4.64
N TYR A 163 12.45 17.58 3.76
CA TYR A 163 12.66 17.92 2.36
C TYR A 163 11.34 18.24 1.62
N ALA A 164 10.30 17.45 1.86
CA ALA A 164 8.99 17.70 1.25
C ALA A 164 8.42 19.06 1.66
N ILE A 165 8.58 19.45 2.93
CA ILE A 165 8.15 20.77 3.44
C ILE A 165 8.95 21.89 2.78
N ALA A 166 10.28 21.75 2.67
CA ALA A 166 11.12 22.75 2.03
C ALA A 166 10.77 22.96 0.55
N VAL A 167 10.54 21.87 -0.20
CA VAL A 167 10.10 21.95 -1.61
C VAL A 167 8.69 22.51 -1.72
N HIS A 168 7.80 22.18 -0.77
CA HIS A 168 6.46 22.74 -0.74
C HIS A 168 6.46 24.27 -0.53
N GLU A 169 7.37 24.79 0.31
CA GLU A 169 7.50 26.21 0.60
C GLU A 169 8.24 26.98 -0.51
N ALA A 170 9.41 26.49 -0.94
CA ALA A 170 10.33 27.23 -1.80
C ALA A 170 10.36 26.76 -3.27
N GLY A 171 9.80 25.58 -3.58
CA GLY A 171 9.86 24.95 -4.89
C GLY A 171 11.17 24.18 -5.13
N THR A 172 11.14 23.25 -6.10
CA THR A 172 12.27 22.35 -6.39
C THR A 172 13.53 23.09 -6.77
N GLU A 173 13.42 24.08 -7.65
CA GLU A 173 14.58 24.81 -8.18
C GLU A 173 15.35 25.51 -7.06
N GLN A 174 14.65 26.18 -6.15
CA GLN A 174 15.29 26.92 -5.06
C GLN A 174 15.98 25.98 -4.07
N VAL A 175 15.35 24.84 -3.73
CA VAL A 175 15.95 23.86 -2.81
C VAL A 175 17.20 23.23 -3.42
N HIS A 176 17.15 22.82 -4.68
CA HIS A 176 18.25 22.12 -5.34
C HIS A 176 19.39 23.01 -5.84
N ARG A 177 19.30 24.33 -5.65
CA ARG A 177 20.48 25.20 -5.70
C ARG A 177 21.49 24.85 -4.60
N TYR A 178 21.03 24.27 -3.49
CA TYR A 178 21.85 23.98 -2.31
C TYR A 178 22.16 22.49 -2.13
N VAL A 179 21.25 21.60 -2.51
CA VAL A 179 21.40 20.14 -2.34
C VAL A 179 21.25 19.39 -3.67
N GLY A 180 22.05 18.36 -3.87
CA GLY A 180 21.97 17.48 -5.04
C GLY A 180 20.72 16.59 -5.05
N MET A 181 20.61 15.77 -6.10
CA MET A 181 19.49 14.85 -6.33
C MET A 181 19.94 13.38 -6.45
N GLU A 182 21.23 13.10 -6.29
CA GLU A 182 21.83 11.82 -6.67
C GLU A 182 22.35 11.04 -5.45
N PRO A 183 22.38 9.70 -5.51
CA PRO A 183 23.06 8.91 -4.50
C PRO A 183 24.55 9.22 -4.51
N SER A 184 25.20 9.21 -3.34
CA SER A 184 26.64 9.50 -3.25
C SER A 184 27.53 8.39 -3.81
N GLY A 185 27.04 7.14 -3.85
CA GLY A 185 27.86 5.96 -4.17
C GLY A 185 28.95 5.64 -3.12
N LEU A 186 29.05 6.45 -2.06
CA LEU A 186 29.99 6.33 -0.96
C LEU A 186 29.27 5.82 0.29
N LYS A 187 30.04 5.26 1.23
CA LYS A 187 29.48 4.86 2.53
C LYS A 187 28.82 6.06 3.21
N PHE A 188 27.66 5.86 3.81
CA PHE A 188 26.95 6.90 4.57
C PHE A 188 27.81 7.48 5.70
N ASN A 189 28.82 6.71 6.17
CA ASN A 189 30.07 7.02 6.89
C ASN A 189 30.86 8.28 6.52
N GLN A 190 30.92 8.57 5.23
CA GLN A 190 31.96 9.44 4.69
C GLN A 190 31.52 10.90 4.72
N LEU A 191 32.46 11.78 5.07
CA LEU A 191 32.27 13.22 4.90
C LEU A 191 32.55 13.53 3.43
N SER A 192 31.49 13.68 2.63
CA SER A 192 31.61 14.02 1.20
C SER A 192 30.57 15.04 0.77
N LEU A 193 30.99 15.90 -0.15
CA LEU A 193 30.15 16.74 -0.99
C LEU A 193 30.33 16.26 -2.44
N ASP A 194 29.42 16.66 -3.31
CA ASP A 194 29.55 16.43 -4.75
C ASP A 194 30.61 17.35 -5.40
N GLU A 195 30.78 17.23 -6.71
CA GLU A 195 31.75 18.02 -7.48
C GLU A 195 31.43 19.52 -7.50
N GLU A 196 30.20 19.91 -7.14
CA GLU A 196 29.74 21.30 -7.02
C GLU A 196 29.78 21.82 -5.58
N ASP A 197 30.48 21.13 -4.67
CA ASP A 197 30.55 21.44 -3.24
C ASP A 197 29.16 21.48 -2.55
N LYS A 198 28.21 20.63 -2.99
CA LYS A 198 26.89 20.47 -2.37
C LYS A 198 26.73 19.10 -1.70
N PRO A 199 25.85 18.96 -0.70
CA PRO A 199 25.47 17.64 -0.21
C PRO A 199 24.76 16.85 -1.31
N HIS A 200 25.10 15.57 -1.47
CA HIS A 200 24.61 14.74 -2.57
C HIS A 200 23.08 14.65 -2.69
N ASN A 201 22.38 14.54 -1.56
CA ASN A 201 20.92 14.46 -1.52
C ASN A 201 20.38 14.76 -0.10
N PRO A 202 19.07 15.03 0.05
CA PRO A 202 18.44 15.29 1.35
C PRO A 202 18.36 14.10 2.32
N MET A 203 18.61 12.87 1.85
CA MET A 203 18.45 11.66 2.67
C MET A 203 19.68 11.38 3.56
N VAL A 204 20.83 11.98 3.22
CA VAL A 204 22.05 11.97 4.05
C VAL A 204 22.05 13.12 5.08
N ASN A 205 22.88 13.01 6.13
CA ASN A 205 22.90 14.00 7.22
C ASN A 205 23.27 15.41 6.74
N SER A 206 24.27 15.56 5.86
CA SER A 206 24.68 16.85 5.31
C SER A 206 23.54 17.54 4.55
N GLY A 207 22.82 16.79 3.73
CA GLY A 207 21.64 17.31 3.02
C GLY A 207 20.53 17.72 3.97
N ALA A 208 20.19 16.89 4.96
CA ALA A 208 19.16 17.23 5.95
C ALA A 208 19.50 18.48 6.77
N ILE A 209 20.74 18.60 7.28
CA ILE A 209 21.20 19.80 8.00
C ILE A 209 21.10 21.04 7.12
N LEU A 210 21.41 20.91 5.82
CA LEU A 210 21.26 22.01 4.89
C LEU A 210 19.79 22.37 4.67
N ILE A 211 18.90 21.38 4.49
CA ILE A 211 17.46 21.62 4.37
C ILE A 211 16.91 22.33 5.62
N SER A 212 17.39 21.99 6.83
CA SER A 212 17.00 22.66 8.08
C SER A 212 17.27 24.17 8.05
N SER A 213 18.27 24.61 7.29
CA SER A 213 18.58 26.03 7.09
C SER A 213 17.62 26.75 6.11
N LEU A 214 16.95 25.99 5.23
CA LEU A 214 16.06 26.50 4.18
C LEU A 214 14.61 26.69 4.65
N ILE A 215 14.20 26.02 5.74
CA ILE A 215 12.83 26.12 6.26
C ILE A 215 12.65 27.43 7.02
N LYS A 216 11.61 28.20 6.65
CA LYS A 216 11.24 29.48 7.28
C LYS A 216 12.45 30.40 7.54
N PRO A 217 13.18 30.84 6.50
CA PRO A 217 14.35 31.70 6.68
C PRO A 217 13.94 33.00 7.38
N GLY A 218 14.70 33.40 8.40
CA GLY A 218 14.43 34.60 9.20
C GLY A 218 13.54 34.41 10.44
N SER A 219 12.85 33.28 10.58
CA SER A 219 12.13 32.93 11.82
C SER A 219 13.05 32.40 12.91
N ASN A 220 12.64 32.55 14.17
CA ASN A 220 13.36 31.98 15.31
C ASN A 220 13.17 30.46 15.42
N LYS A 221 13.99 29.79 16.24
CA LYS A 221 13.99 28.31 16.39
C LYS A 221 12.62 27.74 16.80
N ALA A 222 11.90 28.42 17.70
CA ALA A 222 10.62 27.94 18.19
C ALA A 222 9.56 27.98 17.09
N GLU A 223 9.48 29.09 16.34
CA GLU A 223 8.56 29.24 15.21
C GLU A 223 8.82 28.19 14.11
N LYS A 224 10.09 27.92 13.81
CA LYS A 224 10.47 26.88 12.83
C LYS A 224 10.00 25.50 13.28
N PHE A 225 10.18 25.18 14.56
CA PHE A 225 9.77 23.91 15.13
C PHE A 225 8.24 23.75 15.14
N ASP A 226 7.51 24.77 15.57
CA ASP A 226 6.04 24.76 15.55
C ASP A 226 5.51 24.60 14.12
N TYR A 227 6.13 25.28 13.15
CA TYR A 227 5.78 25.16 11.73
C TYR A 227 5.95 23.73 11.21
N VAL A 228 7.11 23.09 11.44
CA VAL A 228 7.32 21.69 11.00
C VAL A 228 6.40 20.73 11.76
N MET A 229 6.20 20.93 13.07
CA MET A 229 5.29 20.11 13.85
C MET A 229 3.84 20.20 13.36
N GLU A 230 3.39 21.36 12.88
CA GLU A 230 2.07 21.52 12.26
C GLU A 230 1.94 20.67 11.00
N PHE A 231 2.94 20.69 10.11
CA PHE A 231 2.95 19.83 8.91
C PHE A 231 2.95 18.35 9.29
N VAL A 232 3.81 17.93 10.22
CA VAL A 232 3.88 16.52 10.65
C VAL A 232 2.56 16.06 11.26
N LYS A 233 1.89 16.90 12.07
CA LYS A 233 0.55 16.63 12.61
C LYS A 233 -0.50 16.51 11.52
N LYS A 234 -0.52 17.41 10.54
CA LYS A 234 -1.44 17.35 9.39
C LYS A 234 -1.23 16.09 8.56
N MET A 235 0.03 15.73 8.28
CA MET A 235 0.40 14.50 7.57
C MET A 235 0.00 13.24 8.34
N ALA A 236 -0.03 13.28 9.67
CA ALA A 236 -0.49 12.20 10.53
C ALA A 236 -2.01 12.22 10.82
N GLY A 237 -2.75 13.16 10.22
CA GLY A 237 -4.19 13.35 10.45
C GLY A 237 -4.53 13.65 11.91
N ASN A 238 -3.70 14.46 12.57
CA ASN A 238 -3.82 14.87 13.99
C ASN A 238 -3.79 13.71 14.99
N THR A 239 -3.19 12.58 14.62
CA THR A 239 -2.84 11.50 15.56
C THR A 239 -1.56 11.83 16.33
N TYR A 240 -1.04 10.88 17.12
CA TYR A 240 0.09 11.13 18.01
C TYR A 240 1.35 11.61 17.24
N VAL A 241 1.79 12.82 17.56
CA VAL A 241 3.09 13.39 17.19
C VAL A 241 3.63 14.10 18.43
N GLY A 242 4.71 13.55 18.98
CA GLY A 242 5.36 14.03 20.21
C GLY A 242 6.76 14.56 19.95
N PHE A 243 7.49 14.83 21.04
CA PHE A 243 8.87 15.31 20.99
C PHE A 243 9.64 14.82 22.21
N SER A 244 10.83 14.25 21.96
CA SER A 244 11.70 13.69 22.99
C SER A 244 12.84 14.65 23.32
N ASN A 245 12.64 15.55 24.30
CA ASN A 245 13.72 16.44 24.73
C ASN A 245 14.96 15.67 25.23
N ALA A 246 14.76 14.49 25.83
CA ALA A 246 15.85 13.67 26.34
C ALA A 246 16.72 13.09 25.21
N THR A 247 16.09 12.62 24.12
CA THR A 247 16.82 12.19 22.92
C THR A 247 17.51 13.36 22.24
N PHE A 248 16.85 14.53 22.17
CA PHE A 248 17.44 15.75 21.60
C PHE A 248 18.74 16.15 22.30
N GLN A 249 18.74 16.24 23.63
CA GLN A 249 19.97 16.56 24.37
C GLN A 249 21.05 15.49 24.17
N SER A 250 20.64 14.21 24.20
CA SER A 250 21.56 13.09 24.01
C SER A 250 22.21 13.08 22.62
N GLU A 251 21.46 13.38 21.57
CA GLU A 251 21.97 13.49 20.20
C GLU A 251 22.87 14.70 20.03
N LYS A 252 22.52 15.83 20.64
CA LYS A 252 23.33 17.05 20.58
C LYS A 252 24.68 16.85 21.27
N GLU A 253 24.70 16.21 22.44
CA GLU A 253 25.93 15.92 23.20
C GLU A 253 26.84 14.91 22.50
N THR A 254 26.28 13.95 21.76
CA THR A 254 27.04 12.89 21.07
C THR A 254 27.19 13.12 19.56
N GLY A 255 26.76 14.30 19.09
CA GLY A 255 26.59 14.65 17.68
C GLY A 255 27.85 15.13 16.96
N ASP A 256 29.05 14.81 17.46
CA ASP A 256 30.35 15.33 16.98
C ASP A 256 30.50 15.30 15.46
N ARG A 257 30.04 14.21 14.85
CA ARG A 257 30.09 14.03 13.40
C ARG A 257 29.23 15.05 12.65
N ASN A 258 28.04 15.34 13.15
CA ASN A 258 27.16 16.34 12.54
C ASN A 258 27.73 17.74 12.71
N PHE A 259 28.42 18.04 13.83
CA PHE A 259 29.19 19.29 13.96
C PHE A 259 30.32 19.37 12.93
N ALA A 260 31.09 18.30 12.72
CA ALA A 260 32.14 18.27 11.71
C ALA A 260 31.58 18.50 10.29
N ILE A 261 30.44 17.88 9.96
CA ILE A 261 29.70 18.13 8.71
C ILE A 261 29.29 19.60 8.59
N GLY A 262 28.72 20.17 9.66
CA GLY A 262 28.29 21.57 9.70
C GLY A 262 29.44 22.54 9.45
N TYR A 263 30.57 22.39 10.15
CA TYR A 263 31.74 23.23 9.94
C TYR A 263 32.34 23.07 8.54
N TYR A 264 32.39 21.85 8.00
CA TYR A 264 32.88 21.60 6.64
C TYR A 264 31.99 22.29 5.59
N MET A 265 30.66 22.17 5.72
CA MET A 265 29.70 22.86 4.84
C MET A 265 29.75 24.38 5.00
N LYS A 266 30.04 24.89 6.20
CA LYS A 266 30.23 26.33 6.45
C LYS A 266 31.45 26.87 5.73
N GLU A 267 32.59 26.18 5.81
CA GLU A 267 33.83 26.53 5.09
C GLU A 267 33.60 26.58 3.57
N LYS A 268 32.85 25.60 3.04
CA LYS A 268 32.49 25.49 1.63
C LYS A 268 31.34 26.40 1.18
N LYS A 269 30.79 27.22 2.07
CA LYS A 269 29.67 28.13 1.80
C LYS A 269 28.43 27.44 1.24
N CYS A 270 28.14 26.21 1.70
CA CYS A 270 26.96 25.47 1.26
C CYS A 270 25.66 26.10 1.76
N PHE A 271 25.68 26.82 2.89
CA PHE A 271 24.49 27.41 3.49
C PHE A 271 24.05 28.71 2.78
N PRO A 272 22.75 29.04 2.78
CA PRO A 272 22.25 30.33 2.29
C PRO A 272 22.91 31.53 2.98
N GLU A 273 22.97 32.67 2.29
CA GLU A 273 23.45 33.91 2.88
C GLU A 273 22.64 34.30 4.13
N GLY A 274 23.34 34.56 5.23
CA GLY A 274 22.74 34.93 6.51
C GLY A 274 22.25 33.75 7.36
N ALA A 275 22.36 32.49 6.90
CA ALA A 275 22.03 31.33 7.70
C ALA A 275 23.12 31.02 8.75
N ASP A 276 22.70 30.78 9.99
CA ASP A 276 23.60 30.30 11.05
C ASP A 276 23.67 28.76 11.07
N MET A 277 24.89 28.23 10.99
CA MET A 277 25.14 26.79 10.95
C MET A 277 24.74 26.09 12.26
N ILE A 278 25.01 26.71 13.41
CA ILE A 278 24.70 26.12 14.72
C ILE A 278 23.19 26.07 14.91
N ASP A 279 22.47 27.09 14.45
CA ASP A 279 21.01 27.12 14.48
C ASP A 279 20.40 26.06 13.57
N ALA A 280 20.94 25.86 12.37
CA ALA A 280 20.50 24.78 11.48
C ALA A 280 20.76 23.39 12.09
N LEU A 281 21.91 23.21 12.74
CA LEU A 281 22.28 21.95 13.39
C LEU A 281 21.40 21.65 14.61
N ASP A 282 21.15 22.64 15.46
CA ASP A 282 20.23 22.53 16.60
C ASP A 282 18.83 22.14 16.13
N PHE A 283 18.35 22.81 15.08
CA PHE A 283 17.03 22.52 14.51
C PHE A 283 16.96 21.10 13.93
N TYR A 284 18.00 20.67 13.21
CA TYR A 284 18.14 19.30 12.71
C TYR A 284 18.02 18.24 13.83
N PHE A 285 18.69 18.44 14.97
CA PHE A 285 18.58 17.53 16.11
C PHE A 285 17.18 17.52 16.73
N GLN A 286 16.50 18.68 16.79
CA GLN A 286 15.11 18.74 17.24
C GLN A 286 14.19 17.91 16.34
N LEU A 287 14.35 18.02 15.01
CA LEU A 287 13.54 17.28 14.05
C LEU A 287 13.77 15.76 14.13
N CYS A 288 15.02 15.32 14.32
CA CYS A 288 15.34 13.89 14.51
C CYS A 288 14.71 13.30 15.79
N SER A 289 14.44 14.15 16.78
CA SER A 289 13.87 13.79 18.09
C SER A 289 12.35 13.87 18.16
N ILE A 290 11.66 14.08 17.04
CA ILE A 290 10.19 14.00 16.96
C ILE A 290 9.74 12.56 17.21
N GLU A 291 8.74 12.37 18.07
CA GLU A 291 8.20 11.06 18.42
C GLU A 291 6.92 10.75 17.64
N VAL A 292 6.80 9.50 17.17
CA VAL A 292 5.61 8.99 16.50
C VAL A 292 5.31 7.57 16.99
N THR A 293 4.13 7.06 16.68
CA THR A 293 3.83 5.63 16.78
C THR A 293 3.86 5.00 15.38
N CYS A 294 3.76 3.67 15.29
CA CYS A 294 3.60 3.04 13.98
C CYS A 294 2.33 3.53 13.29
N GLU A 295 1.26 3.73 14.07
CA GLU A 295 -0.05 4.17 13.56
C GLU A 295 -0.01 5.58 12.97
N SER A 296 0.64 6.54 13.64
CA SER A 296 0.77 7.89 13.08
C SER A 296 1.75 7.92 11.90
N GLY A 297 2.84 7.17 11.97
CA GLY A 297 3.81 7.04 10.89
C GLY A 297 3.23 6.42 9.61
N SER A 298 2.32 5.44 9.71
CA SER A 298 1.69 4.83 8.54
C SER A 298 0.77 5.81 7.81
N ILE A 299 0.08 6.69 8.54
CA ILE A 299 -0.74 7.78 7.98
C ILE A 299 0.16 8.81 7.28
N MET A 300 1.31 9.17 7.85
CA MET A 300 2.29 10.05 7.17
C MET A 300 2.76 9.46 5.84
N GLY A 301 3.12 8.18 5.83
CA GLY A 301 3.48 7.47 4.60
C GLY A 301 2.34 7.43 3.58
N ALA A 302 1.10 7.29 4.05
CA ALA A 302 -0.09 7.26 3.20
C ALA A 302 -0.42 8.65 2.64
N THR A 303 -0.12 9.73 3.37
CA THR A 303 -0.19 11.11 2.86
C THR A 303 0.76 11.30 1.68
N LEU A 304 1.98 10.74 1.74
CA LEU A 304 2.90 10.73 0.61
C LEU A 304 2.39 9.82 -0.52
N ALA A 305 1.84 8.63 -0.22
CA ALA A 305 1.24 7.74 -1.21
C ALA A 305 0.07 8.40 -1.98
N ASN A 306 -0.66 9.31 -1.31
CA ASN A 306 -1.85 9.99 -1.83
C ASN A 306 -1.54 11.38 -2.41
N GLY A 307 -0.32 11.61 -2.90
CA GLY A 307 0.04 12.85 -3.58
C GLY A 307 -0.01 14.10 -2.70
N GLY A 308 0.18 13.93 -1.38
CA GLY A 308 0.22 15.02 -0.40
C GLY A 308 -1.11 15.33 0.26
N ILE A 309 -2.14 14.50 0.03
CA ILE A 309 -3.46 14.63 0.65
C ILE A 309 -3.58 13.63 1.80
N CYS A 310 -3.86 14.09 3.01
CA CYS A 310 -3.98 13.21 4.16
C CYS A 310 -5.20 12.28 4.01
N PRO A 311 -5.03 10.95 4.04
CA PRO A 311 -6.07 10.00 3.65
C PRO A 311 -7.26 9.98 4.62
N ILE A 312 -7.05 10.35 5.88
CA ILE A 312 -8.09 10.32 6.92
C ILE A 312 -8.72 11.69 7.21
N THR A 313 -8.25 12.77 6.57
CA THR A 313 -8.84 14.12 6.72
C THR A 313 -9.28 14.72 5.39
N GLY A 314 -8.67 14.32 4.27
CA GLY A 314 -8.88 14.93 2.96
C GLY A 314 -8.16 16.26 2.76
N GLU A 315 -7.38 16.72 3.74
CA GLU A 315 -6.61 17.96 3.64
C GLU A 315 -5.40 17.80 2.71
N ARG A 316 -5.20 18.76 1.79
CA ARG A 316 -3.96 18.85 1.02
C ARG A 316 -2.87 19.47 1.90
N VAL A 317 -1.94 18.63 2.35
CA VAL A 317 -0.84 19.02 3.25
C VAL A 317 0.40 19.41 2.47
N LEU A 318 0.70 18.74 1.34
CA LEU A 318 1.89 18.97 0.54
C LEU A 318 1.53 19.19 -0.95
N SER A 319 2.44 19.83 -1.68
CA SER A 319 2.33 19.94 -3.14
C SER A 319 2.68 18.59 -3.78
N ALA A 320 2.00 18.26 -4.89
CA ALA A 320 2.26 17.01 -5.60
C ALA A 320 3.71 16.92 -6.14
N GLU A 321 4.30 18.07 -6.46
CA GLU A 321 5.72 18.19 -6.85
C GLU A 321 6.65 17.76 -5.71
N ALA A 322 6.47 18.31 -4.51
CA ALA A 322 7.27 17.96 -3.35
C ALA A 322 7.19 16.45 -3.05
N VAL A 323 5.99 15.89 -3.11
CA VAL A 323 5.76 14.46 -2.87
C VAL A 323 6.46 13.60 -3.91
N ARG A 324 6.32 13.92 -5.21
CA ARG A 324 7.00 13.17 -6.27
C ARG A 324 8.51 13.15 -6.07
N ASN A 325 9.12 14.31 -5.83
CA ASN A 325 10.57 14.39 -5.67
C ASN A 325 11.04 13.63 -4.42
N THR A 326 10.29 13.75 -3.33
CA THR A 326 10.56 13.04 -2.07
C THR A 326 10.56 11.54 -2.29
N LEU A 327 9.55 11.00 -2.99
CA LEU A 327 9.46 9.57 -3.28
C LEU A 327 10.60 9.09 -4.19
N SER A 328 11.01 9.88 -5.19
CA SER A 328 12.16 9.56 -6.05
C SER A 328 13.47 9.47 -5.27
N LEU A 329 13.68 10.38 -4.32
CA LEU A 329 14.88 10.40 -3.46
C LEU A 329 14.83 9.32 -2.38
N MET A 330 13.65 9.01 -1.83
CA MET A 330 13.48 7.86 -0.94
C MET A 330 13.78 6.54 -1.66
N TYR A 331 13.37 6.43 -2.93
CA TYR A 331 13.63 5.25 -3.76
C TYR A 331 15.13 5.00 -3.98
N SER A 332 15.89 6.04 -4.30
CA SER A 332 17.31 5.93 -4.67
C SER A 332 18.29 6.07 -3.49
N CYS A 333 17.91 6.81 -2.43
CA CYS A 333 18.83 7.27 -1.39
C CYS A 333 18.35 6.99 0.05
N GLY A 334 17.22 6.30 0.24
CA GLY A 334 16.52 6.30 1.53
C GLY A 334 16.97 5.28 2.59
N MET A 335 17.68 4.21 2.22
CA MET A 335 18.02 3.08 3.11
C MET A 335 19.54 2.96 3.38
N TYR A 336 20.22 4.09 3.58
CA TYR A 336 21.68 4.16 3.76
C TYR A 336 22.41 3.46 2.60
N ASP A 337 23.48 2.72 2.88
CA ASP A 337 24.25 1.97 1.87
C ASP A 337 23.43 0.83 1.23
N PHE A 338 22.29 0.45 1.83
CA PHE A 338 21.37 -0.56 1.30
C PHE A 338 20.37 0.03 0.28
N SER A 339 20.38 1.33 0.00
CA SER A 339 19.39 1.97 -0.89
C SER A 339 19.33 1.33 -2.28
N GLY A 340 20.47 1.02 -2.90
CA GLY A 340 20.50 0.35 -4.20
C GLY A 340 19.92 -1.07 -4.17
N GLN A 341 20.22 -1.85 -3.13
CA GLN A 341 19.69 -3.21 -2.96
C GLN A 341 18.20 -3.19 -2.63
N MET A 342 17.75 -2.24 -1.81
CA MET A 342 16.33 -2.01 -1.54
C MET A 342 15.58 -1.66 -2.82
N ALA A 343 16.09 -0.71 -3.61
CA ALA A 343 15.49 -0.30 -4.87
C ALA A 343 15.41 -1.46 -5.88
N PHE A 344 16.41 -2.35 -5.89
CA PHE A 344 16.47 -3.49 -6.81
C PHE A 344 15.60 -4.68 -6.38
N HIS A 345 15.63 -5.07 -5.10
CA HIS A 345 14.92 -6.26 -4.61
C HIS A 345 13.49 -5.96 -4.16
N VAL A 346 13.27 -4.80 -3.54
CA VAL A 346 11.95 -4.40 -3.02
C VAL A 346 11.27 -3.40 -3.94
N GLY A 347 12.03 -2.45 -4.49
CA GLY A 347 11.52 -1.51 -5.48
C GLY A 347 10.42 -0.62 -4.93
N LEU A 348 10.51 -0.20 -3.67
CA LEU A 348 9.56 0.72 -3.05
C LEU A 348 10.31 1.89 -2.39
N PRO A 349 9.81 3.14 -2.50
CA PRO A 349 10.34 4.26 -1.73
C PRO A 349 10.27 3.99 -0.23
N ALA A 350 11.42 4.05 0.43
CA ALA A 350 11.50 3.82 1.87
C ALA A 350 12.55 4.73 2.52
N LYS A 351 12.38 5.02 3.80
CA LYS A 351 13.41 5.66 4.62
C LYS A 351 13.55 4.92 5.94
N SER A 352 14.77 4.54 6.30
CA SER A 352 15.06 3.98 7.63
C SER A 352 15.58 5.05 8.61
N GLY A 353 15.33 4.81 9.89
CA GLY A 353 15.88 5.54 11.01
C GLY A 353 16.53 4.59 12.01
N VAL A 354 17.59 5.07 12.65
CA VAL A 354 18.39 4.33 13.65
C VAL A 354 17.61 3.97 14.92
N SER A 355 16.38 4.47 15.09
CA SER A 355 15.44 3.99 16.11
C SER A 355 14.84 2.61 15.79
N GLY A 356 15.15 2.04 14.63
CA GLY A 356 14.53 0.82 14.13
C GLY A 356 13.29 1.07 13.27
N ALA A 357 13.01 2.33 12.94
CA ALA A 357 11.88 2.71 12.11
C ALA A 357 12.18 2.51 10.62
N VAL A 358 11.17 2.09 9.87
CA VAL A 358 11.17 2.05 8.40
C VAL A 358 9.84 2.62 7.91
N LEU A 359 9.91 3.83 7.35
CA LEU A 359 8.80 4.47 6.63
C LEU A 359 8.81 3.98 5.18
N LEU A 360 7.80 3.21 4.80
CA LEU A 360 7.64 2.63 3.47
C LEU A 360 6.42 3.24 2.79
N VAL A 361 6.55 3.57 1.50
CA VAL A 361 5.44 4.11 0.70
C VAL A 361 5.20 3.22 -0.51
N VAL A 362 3.95 2.82 -0.72
CA VAL A 362 3.47 2.22 -1.96
C VAL A 362 2.62 3.28 -2.69
N PRO A 363 3.19 4.00 -3.67
CA PRO A 363 2.52 5.13 -4.29
C PRO A 363 1.13 4.77 -4.83
N ASN A 364 0.15 5.63 -4.60
CA ASN A 364 -1.26 5.45 -4.94
C ASN A 364 -1.97 4.27 -4.26
N VAL A 365 -1.35 3.60 -3.28
CA VAL A 365 -1.95 2.46 -2.58
C VAL A 365 -1.98 2.67 -1.07
N MET A 366 -0.81 2.77 -0.43
CA MET A 366 -0.73 2.82 1.03
C MET A 366 0.64 3.33 1.54
N GLY A 367 0.64 3.81 2.79
CA GLY A 367 1.83 3.96 3.61
C GLY A 367 1.94 2.85 4.65
N VAL A 368 3.16 2.47 4.98
CA VAL A 368 3.46 1.47 6.00
C VAL A 368 4.56 2.00 6.91
N MET A 369 4.40 1.81 8.21
CA MET A 369 5.45 2.05 9.20
C MET A 369 5.75 0.73 9.90
N CYS A 370 7.01 0.30 9.78
CA CYS A 370 7.55 -0.82 10.53
C CYS A 370 8.49 -0.29 11.61
N TRP A 371 8.48 -0.90 12.79
CA TRP A 371 9.37 -0.51 13.86
C TRP A 371 9.90 -1.72 14.61
N SER A 372 11.21 -1.95 14.53
CA SER A 372 11.95 -2.91 15.36
C SER A 372 13.33 -2.34 15.67
N PRO A 373 13.66 -2.10 16.96
CA PRO A 373 14.95 -1.50 17.36
C PRO A 373 16.23 -2.20 16.87
N PRO A 374 16.30 -3.54 16.74
CA PRO A 374 17.50 -4.21 16.23
C PRO A 374 17.83 -3.83 14.79
N LEU A 375 19.03 -3.29 14.59
CA LEU A 375 19.55 -2.85 13.31
C LEU A 375 20.55 -3.85 12.73
N ASP A 376 20.64 -3.88 11.41
CA ASP A 376 21.70 -4.55 10.67
C ASP A 376 23.02 -3.75 10.71
N ARG A 377 24.05 -4.25 10.01
CA ARG A 377 25.38 -3.63 9.97
C ARG A 377 25.42 -2.26 9.26
N VAL A 378 24.39 -1.91 8.49
CA VAL A 378 24.30 -0.66 7.74
C VAL A 378 23.30 0.32 8.37
N GLY A 379 22.67 -0.03 9.49
CA GLY A 379 21.82 0.83 10.30
C GLY A 379 20.34 0.74 10.00
N ASN A 380 19.89 -0.25 9.21
CA ASN A 380 18.48 -0.46 8.91
C ASN A 380 17.86 -1.51 9.85
N SER A 381 16.56 -1.40 10.13
CA SER A 381 15.83 -2.41 10.92
C SER A 381 15.81 -3.77 10.22
N VAL A 382 16.29 -4.81 10.90
CA VAL A 382 16.34 -6.19 10.37
C VAL A 382 14.93 -6.69 10.03
N ARG A 383 14.02 -6.62 10.99
CA ARG A 383 12.62 -7.04 10.79
C ARG A 383 11.91 -6.13 9.78
N GLY A 384 12.20 -4.83 9.80
CA GLY A 384 11.63 -3.88 8.83
C GLY A 384 11.96 -4.25 7.38
N ILE A 385 13.23 -4.55 7.08
CA ILE A 385 13.64 -4.96 5.72
C ILE A 385 13.01 -6.29 5.34
N HIS A 386 13.07 -7.30 6.21
CA HIS A 386 12.49 -8.62 5.93
C HIS A 386 10.98 -8.54 5.65
N PHE A 387 10.25 -7.71 6.41
CA PHE A 387 8.84 -7.46 6.14
C PHE A 387 8.60 -6.88 4.74
N CYS A 388 9.41 -5.91 4.33
CA CYS A 388 9.32 -5.32 3.00
C CYS A 388 9.57 -6.34 1.88
N GLN A 389 10.54 -7.24 2.07
CA GLN A 389 10.86 -8.31 1.11
C GLN A 389 9.74 -9.36 0.98
N GLU A 390 9.16 -9.77 2.10
CA GLU A 390 8.01 -10.71 2.09
C GLU A 390 6.78 -10.06 1.44
N LEU A 391 6.55 -8.78 1.70
CA LEU A 391 5.42 -8.02 1.14
C LEU A 391 5.44 -8.03 -0.40
N VAL A 392 6.57 -7.70 -1.01
CA VAL A 392 6.73 -7.64 -2.48
C VAL A 392 6.96 -9.00 -3.13
N SER A 393 7.35 -10.01 -2.36
CA SER A 393 7.41 -11.39 -2.85
C SER A 393 6.01 -11.97 -3.04
N TYR A 394 5.07 -11.60 -2.15
CA TYR A 394 3.68 -12.03 -2.22
C TYR A 394 2.80 -11.14 -3.10
N PHE A 395 2.92 -9.81 -2.99
CA PHE A 395 2.11 -8.84 -3.73
C PHE A 395 2.88 -8.18 -4.87
N ASN A 396 2.18 -7.79 -5.94
CA ASN A 396 2.76 -7.09 -7.10
C ASN A 396 2.98 -5.58 -6.84
N PHE A 397 3.57 -5.24 -5.70
CA PHE A 397 3.82 -3.85 -5.29
C PHE A 397 5.16 -3.30 -5.72
N HIS A 398 6.10 -4.13 -6.17
CA HIS A 398 7.38 -3.63 -6.69
C HIS A 398 7.10 -2.60 -7.80
N ASN A 399 7.77 -1.44 -7.75
CA ASN A 399 7.45 -0.31 -8.65
C ASN A 399 7.57 -0.65 -10.15
N TYR A 400 8.36 -1.67 -10.48
CA TYR A 400 8.53 -2.20 -11.83
C TYR A 400 7.84 -3.55 -12.10
N ASP A 401 6.98 -4.03 -11.19
CA ASP A 401 6.14 -5.20 -11.46
C ASP A 401 5.04 -4.88 -12.49
N ASN A 402 4.63 -5.91 -13.23
CA ASN A 402 3.57 -5.78 -14.23
C ASN A 402 2.17 -5.87 -13.58
N LEU A 403 1.27 -4.94 -13.91
CA LEU A 403 -0.10 -4.92 -13.40
C LEU A 403 -1.07 -5.82 -14.19
N ARG A 404 -0.65 -6.34 -15.34
CA ARG A 404 -1.48 -7.13 -16.25
C ARG A 404 -1.08 -8.61 -16.30
N HIS A 405 0.21 -8.88 -16.26
CA HIS A 405 0.82 -10.19 -16.46
C HIS A 405 1.69 -10.54 -15.26
N PHE A 406 1.09 -11.12 -14.23
CA PHE A 406 1.79 -11.64 -13.05
C PHE A 406 1.29 -13.06 -12.76
N VAL A 407 2.21 -14.02 -12.63
CA VAL A 407 1.84 -15.46 -12.62
C VAL A 407 1.59 -16.00 -11.21
N LYS A 408 2.28 -15.47 -10.19
CA LYS A 408 2.22 -16.00 -8.81
C LYS A 408 1.89 -14.96 -7.73
N LYS A 409 2.15 -13.68 -8.00
CA LYS A 409 1.89 -12.60 -7.04
C LYS A 409 0.39 -12.28 -6.99
N GLN A 410 -0.06 -11.69 -5.90
CA GLN A 410 -1.42 -11.19 -5.76
C GLN A 410 -1.48 -9.68 -5.98
N ASP A 411 -2.58 -9.21 -6.57
CA ASP A 411 -2.89 -7.79 -6.67
C ASP A 411 -4.12 -7.47 -5.81
N PRO A 412 -3.93 -6.88 -4.62
CA PRO A 412 -5.04 -6.59 -3.72
C PRO A 412 -5.91 -5.41 -4.21
N ARG A 413 -5.53 -4.74 -5.31
CA ARG A 413 -6.38 -3.72 -5.97
C ARG A 413 -7.54 -4.33 -6.74
N ARG A 414 -7.49 -5.65 -7.00
CA ARG A 414 -8.53 -6.38 -7.70
C ARG A 414 -9.27 -7.32 -6.72
N PRO A 415 -10.60 -7.43 -6.83
CA PRO A 415 -11.33 -8.42 -6.04
C PRO A 415 -10.88 -9.84 -6.39
N SER A 416 -10.84 -10.72 -5.39
CA SER A 416 -10.51 -12.13 -5.57
C SER A 416 -11.47 -12.77 -6.57
N GLY A 417 -10.93 -13.45 -7.57
CA GLY A 417 -11.71 -14.16 -8.58
C GLY A 417 -12.30 -13.28 -9.70
N ASP A 418 -12.21 -11.95 -9.63
CA ASP A 418 -12.68 -11.07 -10.72
C ASP A 418 -11.89 -11.33 -12.03
N ASP A 419 -10.57 -11.48 -11.92
CA ASP A 419 -9.73 -11.80 -13.08
C ASP A 419 -10.08 -13.18 -13.67
N ARG A 420 -10.36 -14.18 -12.83
CA ARG A 420 -10.79 -15.51 -13.28
C ARG A 420 -12.17 -15.45 -13.92
N ASN A 421 -13.13 -14.78 -13.30
CA ASN A 421 -14.50 -14.68 -13.80
C ASN A 421 -14.55 -13.88 -15.10
N LYS A 422 -13.77 -12.80 -15.22
CA LYS A 422 -13.59 -12.07 -16.49
C LYS A 422 -12.93 -12.93 -17.56
N ALA A 423 -11.88 -13.69 -17.21
CA ALA A 423 -11.25 -14.61 -18.15
C ALA A 423 -12.23 -15.67 -18.65
N VAL A 424 -12.96 -16.32 -17.73
CA VAL A 424 -14.03 -17.28 -18.04
C VAL A 424 -15.07 -16.61 -18.95
N PHE A 425 -15.62 -15.45 -18.57
CA PHE A 425 -16.63 -14.75 -19.35
C PHE A 425 -16.14 -14.40 -20.75
N ASN A 426 -14.95 -13.81 -20.87
CA ASN A 426 -14.36 -13.44 -22.17
C ASN A 426 -14.11 -14.67 -23.04
N LEU A 427 -13.66 -15.77 -22.44
CA LEU A 427 -13.44 -17.04 -23.13
C LEU A 427 -14.76 -17.63 -23.64
N MET A 428 -15.79 -17.71 -22.80
CA MET A 428 -17.12 -18.22 -23.17
C MET A 428 -17.79 -17.33 -24.22
N PHE A 429 -17.69 -16.01 -24.08
CA PHE A 429 -18.28 -15.07 -25.04
C PHE A 429 -17.62 -15.16 -26.42
N ALA A 430 -16.29 -15.33 -26.47
CA ALA A 430 -15.59 -15.57 -27.73
C ALA A 430 -15.99 -16.90 -28.39
N ALA A 431 -16.22 -17.94 -27.58
CA ALA A 431 -16.73 -19.22 -28.07
C ALA A 431 -18.17 -19.11 -28.59
N TYR A 432 -19.04 -18.37 -27.89
CA TYR A 432 -20.42 -18.09 -28.29
C TYR A 432 -20.52 -17.27 -29.58
N SER A 433 -19.67 -16.26 -29.75
CA SER A 433 -19.70 -15.37 -30.93
C SER A 433 -18.99 -15.95 -32.16
N GLY A 434 -18.29 -17.07 -32.02
CA GLY A 434 -17.48 -17.63 -33.11
C GLY A 434 -16.14 -16.90 -33.33
N ASP A 435 -15.68 -16.03 -32.43
CA ASP A 435 -14.47 -15.23 -32.61
C ASP A 435 -13.19 -16.02 -32.31
N VAL A 436 -12.74 -16.79 -33.30
CA VAL A 436 -11.46 -17.53 -33.27
C VAL A 436 -10.26 -16.59 -33.08
N SER A 437 -10.34 -15.33 -33.53
CA SER A 437 -9.23 -14.37 -33.40
C SER A 437 -9.05 -13.92 -31.95
N ALA A 438 -10.12 -13.75 -31.18
CA ALA A 438 -10.06 -13.57 -29.73
C ALA A 438 -9.48 -14.80 -29.03
N LEU A 439 -9.96 -16.01 -29.38
CA LEU A 439 -9.44 -17.25 -28.78
C LEU A 439 -7.95 -17.47 -29.04
N ARG A 440 -7.47 -17.17 -30.26
CA ARG A 440 -6.03 -17.18 -30.58
C ARG A 440 -5.25 -16.22 -29.70
N ARG A 441 -5.75 -15.00 -29.47
CA ARG A 441 -5.10 -14.03 -28.58
C ARG A 441 -5.07 -14.52 -27.12
N PHE A 442 -6.14 -15.16 -26.64
CA PHE A 442 -6.18 -15.72 -25.29
C PHE A 442 -5.20 -16.89 -25.12
N ALA A 443 -5.16 -17.82 -26.07
CA ALA A 443 -4.20 -18.92 -26.07
C ALA A 443 -2.75 -18.42 -26.10
N LEU A 444 -2.45 -17.40 -26.94
CA LEU A 444 -1.13 -16.76 -26.98
C LEU A 444 -0.76 -16.06 -25.67
N SER A 445 -1.74 -15.59 -24.89
CA SER A 445 -1.52 -15.00 -23.57
C SER A 445 -1.35 -16.02 -22.43
N SER A 446 -1.23 -17.32 -22.77
CA SER A 446 -1.17 -18.44 -21.80
C SER A 446 -2.39 -18.52 -20.88
N MET A 447 -3.57 -18.12 -21.38
CA MET A 447 -4.83 -18.31 -20.68
C MET A 447 -5.18 -19.80 -20.62
N ASP A 448 -5.65 -20.26 -19.46
CA ASP A 448 -6.15 -21.62 -19.30
C ASP A 448 -7.47 -21.79 -20.07
N MET A 449 -7.47 -22.65 -21.09
CA MET A 449 -8.62 -22.86 -21.98
C MET A 449 -9.63 -23.89 -21.41
N ASP A 450 -9.26 -24.59 -20.32
CA ASP A 450 -10.12 -25.52 -19.58
C ASP A 450 -10.94 -24.84 -18.47
N LEU A 451 -10.95 -23.50 -18.44
CA LEU A 451 -11.76 -22.74 -17.50
C LEU A 451 -13.24 -23.06 -17.64
N LYS A 452 -13.92 -23.15 -16.48
CA LYS A 452 -15.34 -23.50 -16.37
C LYS A 452 -16.17 -22.34 -15.86
N ASP A 453 -17.37 -22.19 -16.42
CA ASP A 453 -18.38 -21.24 -15.93
C ASP A 453 -19.15 -21.77 -14.70
N TYR A 454 -20.17 -21.03 -14.26
CA TYR A 454 -21.00 -21.39 -13.11
C TYR A 454 -21.81 -22.69 -13.34
N ASP A 455 -22.08 -23.05 -14.59
CA ASP A 455 -22.74 -24.31 -14.99
C ASP A 455 -21.73 -25.44 -15.26
N CYS A 456 -20.47 -25.25 -14.87
CA CYS A 456 -19.37 -26.18 -15.11
C CYS A 456 -19.06 -26.43 -16.60
N ARG A 457 -19.53 -25.57 -17.50
CA ARG A 457 -19.28 -25.66 -18.94
C ARG A 457 -17.93 -25.06 -19.29
N THR A 458 -17.24 -25.70 -20.22
CA THR A 458 -16.02 -25.16 -20.86
C THR A 458 -16.37 -24.41 -22.14
N ALA A 459 -15.40 -23.68 -22.72
CA ALA A 459 -15.56 -23.04 -24.03
C ALA A 459 -15.99 -24.04 -25.11
N LEU A 460 -15.59 -25.30 -24.98
CA LEU A 460 -15.95 -26.38 -25.90
C LEU A 460 -17.44 -26.73 -25.84
N HIS A 461 -18.07 -26.69 -24.66
CA HIS A 461 -19.52 -26.90 -24.53
C HIS A 461 -20.28 -25.78 -25.24
N VAL A 462 -19.89 -24.53 -25.00
CA VAL A 462 -20.54 -23.35 -25.60
C VAL A 462 -20.38 -23.36 -27.13
N ALA A 463 -19.18 -23.60 -27.64
CA ALA A 463 -18.94 -23.69 -29.08
C ALA A 463 -19.68 -24.86 -29.74
N ALA A 464 -19.83 -25.98 -29.02
CA ALA A 464 -20.53 -27.15 -29.50
C ALA A 464 -22.05 -26.94 -29.56
N ALA A 465 -22.62 -26.25 -28.58
CA ALA A 465 -24.03 -25.89 -28.54
C ALA A 465 -24.43 -24.88 -29.62
N GLU A 466 -23.54 -23.93 -29.98
CA GLU A 466 -23.79 -22.93 -31.04
C GLU A 466 -23.44 -23.44 -32.46
N GLY A 467 -22.71 -24.55 -32.57
CA GLY A 467 -22.34 -25.14 -33.86
C GLY A 467 -21.14 -24.48 -34.56
N HIS A 468 -20.30 -23.73 -33.83
CA HIS A 468 -19.14 -23.03 -34.42
C HIS A 468 -17.97 -23.99 -34.68
N LEU A 469 -17.97 -24.63 -35.85
CA LEU A 469 -16.98 -25.65 -36.23
C LEU A 469 -15.52 -25.15 -36.13
N ASP A 470 -15.23 -23.92 -36.56
CA ASP A 470 -13.87 -23.38 -36.54
C ASP A 470 -13.35 -23.15 -35.11
N VAL A 471 -14.25 -22.79 -34.19
CA VAL A 471 -13.92 -22.67 -32.76
C VAL A 471 -13.66 -24.04 -32.15
N VAL A 472 -14.50 -25.03 -32.45
CA VAL A 472 -14.33 -26.41 -31.95
C VAL A 472 -13.01 -26.99 -32.46
N LYS A 473 -12.67 -26.80 -33.74
CA LYS A 473 -11.37 -27.19 -34.30
C LYS A 473 -10.22 -26.50 -33.57
N PHE A 474 -10.29 -25.20 -33.36
CA PHE A 474 -9.25 -24.47 -32.64
C PHE A 474 -9.07 -25.00 -31.20
N LEU A 475 -10.16 -25.20 -30.46
CA LEU A 475 -10.11 -25.67 -29.07
C LEU A 475 -9.62 -27.11 -28.94
N THR A 476 -9.92 -27.99 -29.90
CA THR A 476 -9.54 -29.41 -29.88
C THR A 476 -8.16 -29.65 -30.48
N GLU A 477 -7.87 -29.11 -31.67
CA GLU A 477 -6.62 -29.35 -32.38
C GLU A 477 -5.46 -28.48 -31.88
N THR A 478 -5.74 -27.23 -31.47
CA THR A 478 -4.67 -26.28 -31.06
C THR A 478 -4.54 -26.17 -29.55
N CYS A 479 -5.66 -26.13 -28.81
CA CYS A 479 -5.65 -25.93 -27.36
C CYS A 479 -5.77 -27.23 -26.55
N GLU A 480 -6.05 -28.37 -27.20
CA GLU A 480 -6.20 -29.69 -26.58
C GLU A 480 -7.18 -29.72 -25.38
N VAL A 481 -8.26 -28.94 -25.44
CA VAL A 481 -9.27 -28.85 -24.37
C VAL A 481 -9.91 -30.21 -24.12
N ASN A 482 -10.17 -30.56 -22.85
CA ASN A 482 -10.68 -31.88 -22.50
C ASN A 482 -12.15 -32.09 -22.97
N PRO A 483 -12.43 -33.07 -23.85
CA PRO A 483 -13.76 -33.30 -24.41
C PRO A 483 -14.68 -34.16 -23.52
N PHE A 484 -14.20 -34.63 -22.36
CA PHE A 484 -14.95 -35.49 -21.43
C PHE A 484 -15.44 -34.74 -20.20
N VAL A 485 -15.17 -33.43 -20.11
CA VAL A 485 -15.71 -32.61 -19.03
C VAL A 485 -17.23 -32.65 -19.10
N LYS A 486 -17.86 -32.90 -17.95
CA LYS A 486 -19.30 -32.84 -17.80
C LYS A 486 -19.71 -31.49 -17.23
N ASP A 487 -20.79 -30.94 -17.74
CA ASP A 487 -21.45 -29.77 -17.18
C ASP A 487 -22.34 -30.11 -15.97
N ARG A 488 -23.11 -29.13 -15.49
CA ARG A 488 -24.05 -29.28 -14.38
C ARG A 488 -25.16 -30.30 -14.66
N TRP A 489 -25.53 -30.52 -15.93
CA TRP A 489 -26.57 -31.47 -16.35
C TRP A 489 -26.00 -32.84 -16.71
N ALA A 490 -24.71 -33.06 -16.45
CA ALA A 490 -23.95 -34.26 -16.78
C ALA A 490 -23.77 -34.51 -18.28
N ASN A 491 -24.04 -33.50 -19.11
CA ASN A 491 -23.80 -33.51 -20.55
C ASN A 491 -22.32 -33.25 -20.85
N GLN A 492 -21.81 -33.91 -21.88
CA GLN A 492 -20.52 -33.60 -22.51
C GLN A 492 -20.72 -32.62 -23.67
N PRO A 493 -19.65 -31.98 -24.19
CA PRO A 493 -19.76 -31.11 -25.36
C PRO A 493 -20.41 -31.80 -26.58
N VAL A 494 -20.20 -33.12 -26.74
CA VAL A 494 -20.82 -33.90 -27.83
C VAL A 494 -22.33 -34.06 -27.63
N ASP A 495 -22.78 -34.16 -26.38
CA ASP A 495 -24.21 -34.28 -26.04
C ASP A 495 -24.91 -32.94 -26.32
N ASP A 496 -24.26 -31.82 -26.03
CA ASP A 496 -24.75 -30.49 -26.39
C ASP A 496 -24.87 -30.33 -27.92
N ALA A 497 -23.84 -30.69 -28.69
CA ALA A 497 -23.91 -30.63 -30.16
C ALA A 497 -25.02 -31.54 -30.74
N LEU A 498 -25.26 -32.70 -30.14
CA LEU A 498 -26.36 -33.59 -30.51
C LEU A 498 -27.73 -32.98 -30.17
N GLN A 499 -27.86 -32.37 -28.99
CA GLN A 499 -29.11 -31.76 -28.52
C GLN A 499 -29.54 -30.60 -29.41
N PHE A 500 -28.60 -29.79 -29.89
CA PHE A 500 -28.86 -28.65 -30.77
C PHE A 500 -28.81 -28.98 -32.28
N GLY A 501 -28.48 -30.22 -32.65
CA GLY A 501 -28.55 -30.71 -34.03
C GLY A 501 -27.39 -30.28 -34.94
N HIS A 502 -26.17 -30.20 -34.40
CA HIS A 502 -24.97 -29.78 -35.13
C HIS A 502 -24.10 -30.97 -35.56
N ASP A 503 -24.56 -31.71 -36.58
CA ASP A 503 -23.94 -32.98 -37.02
C ASP A 503 -22.44 -32.88 -37.34
N SER A 504 -22.00 -31.80 -37.99
CA SER A 504 -20.58 -31.58 -38.35
C SER A 504 -19.67 -31.44 -37.12
N VAL A 505 -20.19 -30.83 -36.04
CA VAL A 505 -19.48 -30.70 -34.77
C VAL A 505 -19.49 -32.02 -34.02
N VAL A 506 -20.59 -32.78 -34.07
CA VAL A 506 -20.70 -34.11 -33.46
C VAL A 506 -19.67 -35.08 -34.05
N GLU A 507 -19.51 -35.09 -35.38
CA GLU A 507 -18.51 -35.93 -36.06
C GLU A 507 -17.09 -35.60 -35.57
N LEU A 508 -16.74 -34.31 -35.56
CA LEU A 508 -15.44 -33.81 -35.12
C LEU A 508 -15.16 -34.17 -33.64
N LEU A 509 -16.12 -33.93 -32.74
CA LEU A 509 -15.97 -34.23 -31.32
C LEU A 509 -15.85 -35.73 -31.05
N LYS A 510 -16.61 -36.58 -31.75
CA LYS A 510 -16.51 -38.05 -31.61
C LYS A 510 -15.15 -38.56 -32.12
N GLU A 511 -14.63 -37.99 -33.19
CA GLU A 511 -13.29 -38.31 -33.68
C GLU A 511 -12.23 -37.91 -32.65
N TYR A 512 -12.30 -36.69 -32.13
CA TYR A 512 -11.37 -36.20 -31.12
C TYR A 512 -11.45 -37.02 -29.81
N GLN A 513 -12.64 -37.40 -29.34
CA GLN A 513 -12.80 -38.30 -28.19
C GLN A 513 -12.14 -39.68 -28.40
N LYS A 514 -12.23 -40.26 -29.61
CA LYS A 514 -11.54 -41.51 -29.94
C LYS A 514 -10.02 -41.35 -29.86
N VAL A 515 -9.50 -40.26 -30.42
CA VAL A 515 -8.06 -39.94 -30.38
C VAL A 515 -7.58 -39.77 -28.93
N CYS A 516 -8.31 -39.00 -28.09
CA CYS A 516 -7.95 -38.83 -26.68
C CYS A 516 -8.01 -40.14 -25.88
N SER A 517 -8.96 -41.02 -26.18
CA SER A 517 -9.12 -42.33 -25.52
C SER A 517 -8.00 -43.32 -25.87
N GLN A 518 -7.50 -43.26 -27.12
CA GLN A 518 -6.41 -44.12 -27.60
C GLN A 518 -5.05 -43.68 -27.05
N ASN A 519 -4.84 -42.37 -26.88
CA ASN A 519 -3.55 -41.81 -26.46
C ASN A 519 -3.29 -41.80 -24.95
N LYS A 520 -4.21 -42.28 -24.09
CA LYS A 520 -4.12 -42.19 -22.61
C LYS A 520 -3.51 -40.84 -22.18
N LEU A 521 -4.14 -39.72 -22.54
CA LEU A 521 -3.75 -38.42 -22.04
C LEU A 521 -3.87 -38.42 -20.50
N GLN A 522 -2.75 -38.68 -19.82
CA GLN A 522 -2.55 -38.16 -18.48
C GLN A 522 -2.56 -36.63 -18.58
N PRO A 523 -3.04 -35.91 -17.55
CA PRO A 523 -2.95 -34.47 -17.51
C PRO A 523 -1.47 -34.06 -17.37
N VAL A 524 -0.74 -34.00 -18.47
CA VAL A 524 0.66 -33.58 -18.51
C VAL A 524 0.70 -32.09 -18.83
N LYS A 525 1.09 -31.32 -17.81
CA LYS A 525 1.66 -29.97 -17.83
C LYS A 525 1.62 -29.24 -19.19
N ARG A 526 0.66 -28.32 -19.28
CA ARG A 526 0.71 -26.94 -19.83
C ARG A 526 1.88 -26.65 -20.77
N LEU A 527 1.55 -26.08 -21.93
CA LEU A 527 2.39 -25.16 -22.71
C LEU A 527 3.06 -24.13 -21.78
N ALA A 528 4.20 -24.52 -21.22
CA ALA A 528 5.18 -23.69 -20.54
C ALA A 528 6.43 -23.75 -21.41
N ALA A 529 6.32 -23.23 -22.63
CA ALA A 529 7.45 -22.93 -23.48
C ALA A 529 6.98 -21.98 -24.58
N LEU A 530 7.24 -20.70 -24.40
CA LEU A 530 7.92 -19.82 -25.36
C LEU A 530 8.47 -18.63 -24.53
N PRO A 531 9.69 -18.14 -24.85
CA PRO A 531 10.56 -17.37 -23.94
C PRO A 531 10.00 -16.03 -23.46
#